data_AF-A0A1G9EM15-F1
#
_entry.id   AF-A0A1G9EM15-F1
#
_cell.length_a   1.000
_cell.length_b   1.000
_cell.length_c   1.000
_cell.angle_alpha   90.00
_cell.angle_beta   90.00
_cell.angle_gamma   90.00
#
_symmetry.space_group_name_H-M   'P 1'
#
loop_
_entity.id
_entity.type
_entity.pdbx_description
1 polymer ?
#
loop_
_entity_poly.entity_id
_entity_poly.type
_entity_poly.pdbx_seq_one_letter_code
_entity_poly.pdbx_strand_id
1 'polypeptide(L)'
;MPKLNPLKIYLACPYTSPKVLVSKFRYEMANVATKLILQSGHLVYSPISHSHGVKSAGNPIACSCWKRLNADFLDWADELWVLKLDGWEESQGVIEELATARCKNKQISYYDPEPVKRLLSSLKIEEQKVHDPFFSTLLNELPPVFSRIDLPQFIGTLFSVGYMSNLDSAGDGPEYRRVGGKIVYERELFVTWLENRCQEKRDRSFDFCKKKEENND
;
A
#
# COMPACT_ATOMS: atom_id res chain seq x y z
N MET A 1 -6.24 31.61 -2.00
CA MET A 1 -6.34 30.90 -0.71
C MET A 1 -5.14 31.30 0.13
N PRO A 2 -5.29 31.66 1.42
CA PRO A 2 -4.13 31.96 2.25
C PRO A 2 -3.25 30.70 2.31
N LYS A 3 -1.94 30.86 2.09
CA LYS A 3 -0.98 29.78 2.32
C LYS A 3 -1.05 29.43 3.81
N LEU A 4 -1.71 28.32 4.16
CA LEU A 4 -1.64 27.80 5.53
C LEU A 4 -0.15 27.58 5.83
N ASN A 5 0.35 28.15 6.92
CA ASN A 5 1.67 27.78 7.40
C ASN A 5 1.64 26.30 7.79
N PRO A 6 2.62 25.50 7.33
CA PRO A 6 2.67 24.08 7.67
C PRO A 6 2.91 23.95 9.18
N LEU A 7 2.02 23.24 9.88
CA LEU A 7 2.25 22.81 11.26
C LEU A 7 3.34 21.73 11.27
N LYS A 8 4.15 21.72 12.34
CA LYS A 8 5.07 20.62 12.67
C LYS A 8 4.38 19.70 13.65
N ILE A 9 4.18 18.46 13.24
CA ILE A 9 3.39 17.48 13.97
C ILE A 9 4.32 16.40 14.50
N TYR A 10 4.20 16.06 15.78
CA TYR A 10 4.73 14.83 16.34
C TYR A 10 3.64 13.76 16.33
N LEU A 11 3.80 12.70 15.53
CA LEU A 11 2.81 11.63 15.41
C LEU A 11 3.12 10.48 16.37
N ALA A 12 2.41 10.43 17.48
CA ALA A 12 2.43 9.32 18.44
C ALA A 12 1.49 8.18 18.00
N CYS A 13 1.94 6.94 18.13
CA CYS A 13 1.10 5.76 17.93
C CYS A 13 1.63 4.55 18.73
N PRO A 14 0.77 3.62 19.15
CA PRO A 14 1.23 2.39 19.78
C PRO A 14 2.05 1.56 18.78
N TYR A 15 3.08 0.88 19.27
CA TYR A 15 3.97 0.07 18.43
C TYR A 15 4.17 -1.34 18.96
N THR A 16 4.75 -1.47 20.15
CA THR A 16 5.11 -2.77 20.73
C THR A 16 3.88 -3.64 20.96
N SER A 17 3.94 -4.89 20.51
CA SER A 17 2.94 -5.92 20.74
C SER A 17 3.64 -7.28 20.84
N PRO A 18 3.13 -8.24 21.65
CA PRO A 18 3.64 -9.62 21.63
C PRO A 18 3.43 -10.31 20.28
N LYS A 19 2.47 -9.83 19.47
CA LYS A 19 2.19 -10.38 18.14
C LYS A 19 2.94 -9.57 17.07
N VAL A 20 3.91 -10.20 16.40
CA VAL A 20 4.73 -9.55 15.35
C VAL A 20 3.86 -8.91 14.25
N LEU A 21 2.78 -9.58 13.84
CA LEU A 21 1.86 -9.06 12.83
C LEU A 21 1.18 -7.75 13.26
N VAL A 22 0.90 -7.58 14.55
CA VAL A 22 0.30 -6.34 15.08
C VAL A 22 1.31 -5.21 15.05
N SER A 23 2.57 -5.46 15.40
CA SER A 23 3.63 -4.43 15.30
C SER A 23 3.91 -4.04 13.86
N LYS A 24 3.92 -5.00 12.92
CA LYS A 24 4.04 -4.72 11.48
C LYS A 24 2.86 -3.87 10.99
N PHE A 25 1.63 -4.24 11.35
CA PHE A 25 0.43 -3.47 10.98
C PHE A 25 0.47 -2.04 11.54
N ARG A 26 0.84 -1.86 12.81
CA ARG A 26 0.98 -0.53 13.44
C ARG A 26 2.05 0.32 12.76
N TYR A 27 3.17 -0.30 12.35
CA TYR A 27 4.20 0.37 11.57
C TYR A 27 3.68 0.83 10.19
N GLU A 28 2.98 -0.02 9.46
CA GLU A 28 2.36 0.34 8.18
C GLU A 28 1.34 1.49 8.34
N MET A 29 0.50 1.42 9.38
CA MET A 29 -0.45 2.49 9.72
C MET A 29 0.26 3.81 10.03
N ALA A 30 1.39 3.79 10.77
CA ALA A 30 2.18 4.98 11.05
C ALA A 30 2.77 5.60 9.77
N ASN A 31 3.25 4.77 8.84
CA ASN A 31 3.77 5.23 7.54
C ASN A 31 2.67 5.88 6.69
N VAL A 32 1.49 5.24 6.61
CA VAL A 32 0.38 5.78 5.82
C VAL A 32 -0.18 7.07 6.43
N ALA A 33 -0.27 7.15 7.76
CA ALA A 33 -0.64 8.37 8.46
C ALA A 33 0.36 9.51 8.19
N THR A 34 1.66 9.20 8.26
CA THR A 34 2.75 10.15 7.93
C THR A 34 2.58 10.68 6.49
N LYS A 35 2.32 9.79 5.52
CA LYS A 35 2.05 10.18 4.13
C LYS A 35 0.86 11.13 4.01
N LEU A 36 -0.27 10.82 4.66
CA LEU A 36 -1.46 11.66 4.60
C LEU A 36 -1.24 13.06 5.19
N ILE A 37 -0.51 13.16 6.31
CA ILE A 37 -0.17 14.43 6.95
C ILE A 37 0.77 15.26 6.06
N LEU A 38 1.75 14.64 5.41
CA LEU A 38 2.60 15.32 4.43
C LEU A 38 1.79 15.84 3.24
N GLN A 39 0.85 15.04 2.73
CA GLN A 39 -0.03 15.43 1.63
C GLN A 39 -1.00 16.55 1.99
N SER A 40 -1.38 16.70 3.27
CA SER A 40 -2.16 17.85 3.73
C SER A 40 -1.34 19.13 3.88
N GLY A 41 -0.04 19.09 3.57
CA GLY A 41 0.85 20.24 3.61
C GLY A 41 1.41 20.54 4.99
N HIS A 42 1.47 19.57 5.90
CA HIS A 42 2.14 19.70 7.20
C HIS A 42 3.48 18.97 7.22
N LEU A 43 4.33 19.32 8.18
CA LEU A 43 5.56 18.59 8.46
C LEU A 43 5.28 17.61 9.59
N VAL A 44 5.85 16.41 9.53
CA VAL A 44 5.58 15.37 10.54
C VAL A 44 6.84 14.60 10.89
N TYR A 45 7.06 14.43 12.19
CA TYR A 45 7.96 13.43 12.74
C TYR A 45 7.13 12.29 13.34
N SER A 46 7.38 11.07 12.87
CA SER A 46 6.73 9.86 13.37
C SER A 46 7.81 8.93 13.92
N PRO A 47 7.96 8.77 15.26
CA PRO A 47 9.00 7.94 15.85
C PRO A 47 9.04 6.54 15.26
N ILE A 48 7.87 5.95 15.02
CA ILE A 48 7.77 4.59 14.51
C ILE A 48 8.25 4.51 13.05
N SER A 49 7.79 5.42 12.20
CA SER A 49 8.22 5.46 10.79
C SER A 49 9.73 5.71 10.66
N HIS A 50 10.31 6.53 11.54
CA HIS A 50 11.72 6.94 11.48
C HIS A 50 12.68 6.00 12.23
N SER A 51 12.21 5.23 13.21
CA SER A 51 13.07 4.36 14.03
C SER A 51 12.97 2.87 13.69
N HIS A 52 11.89 2.39 13.08
CA HIS A 52 11.69 0.96 12.84
C HIS A 52 12.80 0.32 12.00
N GLY A 53 13.18 0.96 10.89
CA GLY A 53 14.29 0.51 10.04
C GLY A 53 15.63 0.55 10.78
N VAL A 54 15.90 1.63 11.52
CA VAL A 54 17.14 1.80 12.30
C VAL A 54 17.27 0.74 13.38
N LYS A 55 16.18 0.45 14.11
CA LYS A 55 16.13 -0.62 15.11
C LYS A 55 16.40 -1.99 14.51
N SER A 56 16.08 -2.19 13.24
CA SER A 56 16.27 -3.46 12.53
C SER A 56 17.65 -3.60 11.88
N ALA A 57 18.46 -2.53 11.87
CA ALA A 57 19.74 -2.47 11.16
C ALA A 57 20.94 -3.04 11.96
N GLY A 58 20.73 -3.65 13.13
CA GLY A 58 21.81 -4.30 13.89
C GLY A 58 21.67 -4.20 15.40
N ASN A 59 22.73 -3.73 16.06
CA ASN A 59 22.84 -3.76 17.52
C ASN A 59 21.74 -2.94 18.22
N PRO A 60 21.24 -3.39 19.37
CA PRO A 60 20.21 -2.67 20.11
C PRO A 60 20.67 -1.28 20.54
N ILE A 61 19.87 -0.26 20.21
CA ILE A 61 20.03 1.09 20.74
C ILE A 61 19.26 1.19 22.07
N ALA A 62 19.91 1.76 23.09
CA ALA A 62 19.33 1.91 24.42
C ALA A 62 18.01 2.72 24.39
N CYS A 63 17.04 2.29 25.21
CA CYS A 63 15.73 2.97 25.33
C CYS A 63 15.87 4.46 25.66
N SER A 64 16.85 4.83 26.49
CA SER A 64 17.14 6.21 26.87
C SER A 64 17.51 7.10 25.68
N CYS A 65 18.23 6.58 24.69
CA CYS A 65 18.58 7.31 23.47
C CYS A 65 17.32 7.66 22.67
N TRP A 66 16.40 6.70 22.51
CA TRP A 66 15.12 6.92 21.83
C TRP A 66 14.25 7.93 22.56
N LYS A 67 14.16 7.83 23.90
CA LYS A 67 13.40 8.78 24.71
C LYS A 67 13.93 10.20 24.56
N ARG A 68 15.25 10.38 24.57
CA ARG A 68 15.87 11.69 24.35
C ARG A 68 15.55 12.24 22.96
N LEU A 69 15.74 11.44 21.92
CA LEU A 69 15.42 11.82 20.54
C LEU A 69 13.96 12.26 20.41
N ASN A 70 13.03 11.48 20.95
CA ASN A 70 11.61 11.77 20.94
C ASN A 70 11.28 13.07 21.68
N ALA A 71 11.91 13.33 22.82
CA ALA A 71 11.72 14.58 23.56
C ALA A 71 12.18 15.81 22.76
N ASP A 72 13.31 15.73 22.05
CA ASP A 72 13.82 16.82 21.22
C ASP A 72 12.89 17.09 20.02
N PHE A 73 12.34 16.04 19.39
CA PHE A 73 11.36 16.21 18.32
C PHE A 73 9.99 16.70 18.83
N LEU A 74 9.61 16.36 20.06
CA LEU A 74 8.44 16.95 20.70
C LEU A 74 8.63 18.45 20.96
N ASP A 75 9.85 18.89 21.30
CA ASP A 75 10.16 20.31 21.41
C ASP A 75 10.03 21.04 20.08
N TRP A 76 10.51 20.42 19.00
CA TRP A 76 10.42 20.96 17.64
C TRP A 76 8.96 21.08 17.12
N ALA A 77 8.09 20.16 17.52
CA ALA A 77 6.70 20.10 17.03
C ALA A 77 5.83 21.23 17.60
N ASP A 78 4.90 21.73 16.80
CA ASP A 78 3.85 22.66 17.24
C ASP A 78 2.74 21.89 17.97
N GLU A 79 2.41 20.70 17.47
CA GLU A 79 1.37 19.82 18.04
C GLU A 79 1.84 18.37 18.18
N LEU A 80 1.30 17.67 19.19
CA LEU A 80 1.34 16.21 19.28
C LEU A 80 0.02 15.65 18.74
N TRP A 81 0.09 14.79 17.73
CA TRP A 81 -1.05 14.06 17.21
C TRP A 81 -0.97 12.59 17.62
N VAL A 82 -2.05 12.04 18.18
CA VAL A 82 -2.15 10.62 18.53
C VAL A 82 -2.97 9.88 17.47
N LEU A 83 -2.35 8.96 16.74
CA LEU A 83 -3.10 8.02 15.88
C LEU A 83 -3.78 6.97 16.77
N LYS A 84 -5.12 7.03 16.84
CA LYS A 84 -5.95 6.19 17.72
C LYS A 84 -6.08 4.74 17.23
N LEU A 85 -4.97 4.02 17.14
CA LEU A 85 -4.99 2.58 16.88
C LEU A 85 -5.42 1.81 18.13
N ASP A 86 -6.00 0.62 17.96
CA ASP A 86 -6.39 -0.24 19.08
C ASP A 86 -5.23 -0.45 20.07
N GLY A 87 -5.51 -0.20 21.35
CA GLY A 87 -4.53 -0.28 22.43
C GLY A 87 -3.62 0.94 22.59
N TRP A 88 -4.01 2.12 22.06
CA TRP A 88 -3.22 3.34 22.21
C TRP A 88 -3.28 3.91 23.64
N GLU A 89 -4.39 3.74 24.35
CA GLU A 89 -4.62 4.28 25.70
C GLU A 89 -3.74 3.59 26.75
N GLU A 90 -3.42 2.32 26.53
CA GLU A 90 -2.58 1.50 27.41
C GLU A 90 -1.10 1.51 26.96
N SER A 91 -0.78 2.22 25.88
CA SER A 91 0.57 2.24 25.35
C SER A 91 1.49 3.09 26.20
N GLN A 92 2.40 2.45 26.93
CA GLN A 92 3.39 3.13 27.77
C GLN A 92 4.16 4.23 27.02
N GLY A 93 4.52 4.00 25.75
CA GLY A 93 5.19 5.00 24.92
C GLY A 93 4.30 6.23 24.65
N VAL A 94 3.05 6.01 24.25
CA VAL A 94 2.09 7.10 23.98
C VAL A 94 1.76 7.86 25.27
N ILE A 95 1.60 7.17 26.41
CA ILE A 95 1.37 7.80 27.71
C ILE A 95 2.53 8.73 28.09
N GLU A 96 3.77 8.26 27.95
CA GLU A 96 4.98 9.06 28.22
C GLU A 96 5.10 10.27 27.28
N GLU A 97 4.79 10.09 25.99
CA GLU A 97 4.78 11.17 25.00
C GLU A 97 3.69 12.21 25.30
N LEU A 98 2.49 11.78 25.69
CA LEU A 98 1.40 12.66 26.12
C LEU A 98 1.76 13.44 27.38
N ALA A 99 2.38 12.79 28.38
CA ALA A 99 2.86 13.46 29.59
C ALA A 99 3.90 14.53 29.23
N THR A 100 4.87 14.20 28.38
CA THR A 100 5.91 15.11 27.91
C THR A 100 5.33 16.31 27.16
N ALA A 101 4.35 16.08 26.26
CA ALA A 101 3.66 17.12 25.53
C ALA A 101 2.89 18.07 26.46
N ARG A 102 2.18 17.53 27.47
CA ARG A 102 1.48 18.33 28.49
C ARG A 102 2.45 19.19 29.29
N CYS A 103 3.58 18.63 29.74
CA CYS A 103 4.60 19.41 30.45
C CYS A 103 5.19 20.54 29.59
N LYS A 104 5.24 20.36 28.27
CA LYS A 104 5.73 21.35 27.30
C LYS A 104 4.62 22.26 26.75
N ASN A 105 3.40 22.19 27.30
CA ASN A 105 2.21 22.93 26.84
C ASN A 105 1.94 22.79 25.33
N LYS A 106 2.20 21.61 24.76
CA LYS A 106 1.90 21.31 23.35
C LYS A 106 0.41 21.04 23.19
N GLN A 107 -0.16 21.49 22.08
CA GLN A 107 -1.53 21.11 21.70
C GLN A 107 -1.57 19.62 21.35
N ILE A 108 -2.61 18.93 21.83
CA ILE A 108 -2.81 17.49 21.62
C ILE A 108 -4.06 17.30 20.77
N SER A 109 -3.88 16.66 19.61
CA SER A 109 -4.95 16.35 18.67
C SER A 109 -5.06 14.83 18.50
N TYR A 110 -6.28 14.31 18.37
CA TYR A 110 -6.52 12.88 18.17
C TYR A 110 -6.82 12.60 16.71
N TYR A 111 -5.93 11.86 16.06
CA TYR A 111 -6.01 11.56 14.65
C TYR A 111 -6.81 10.26 14.41
N ASP A 112 -7.88 10.38 13.61
CA ASP A 112 -8.76 9.27 13.26
C ASP A 112 -8.03 8.24 12.38
N PRO A 113 -8.00 6.95 12.75
CA PRO A 113 -7.35 5.93 11.93
C PRO A 113 -8.13 5.55 10.68
N GLU A 114 -9.42 5.89 10.54
CA GLU A 114 -10.23 5.38 9.41
C GLU A 114 -9.73 5.80 8.02
N PRO A 115 -9.35 7.08 7.76
CA PRO A 115 -8.72 7.46 6.50
C PRO A 115 -7.42 6.68 6.22
N VAL A 116 -6.63 6.42 7.26
CA VAL A 116 -5.37 5.67 7.19
C VAL A 116 -5.63 4.21 6.83
N LYS A 117 -6.61 3.56 7.48
CA LYS A 117 -7.02 2.18 7.20
C LYS A 117 -7.50 2.02 5.77
N ARG A 118 -8.35 2.93 5.29
CA ARG A 118 -8.86 2.89 3.90
C ARG A 118 -7.72 2.93 2.88
N LEU A 119 -6.77 3.84 3.05
CA LEU A 119 -5.61 3.94 2.16
C LEU A 119 -4.67 2.73 2.29
N LEU A 120 -4.43 2.24 3.50
CA LEU A 120 -3.61 1.03 3.67
C LEU A 120 -4.25 -0.19 2.98
N SER A 121 -5.57 -0.36 3.09
CA SER A 121 -6.30 -1.42 2.41
C SER A 121 -6.20 -1.31 0.89
N SER A 122 -6.33 -0.10 0.32
CA SER A 122 -6.18 0.09 -1.12
C SER A 122 -4.75 -0.20 -1.60
N LEU A 123 -3.74 0.23 -0.84
CA LEU A 123 -2.33 -0.05 -1.16
C LEU A 123 -2.03 -1.55 -1.11
N LYS A 124 -2.58 -2.29 -0.15
CA LYS A 124 -2.40 -3.75 -0.09
C LYS A 124 -3.06 -4.48 -1.26
N ILE A 125 -4.21 -3.99 -1.73
CA ILE A 125 -4.85 -4.51 -2.94
C ILE A 125 -3.95 -4.24 -4.16
N GLU A 126 -3.37 -3.05 -4.27
CA GLU A 126 -2.43 -2.71 -5.35
C GLU A 126 -1.15 -3.55 -5.28
N GLU A 127 -0.53 -3.72 -4.10
CA GLU A 127 0.65 -4.58 -3.93
C GLU A 127 0.34 -6.05 -4.27
N GLN A 128 -0.83 -6.55 -3.89
CA GLN A 128 -1.25 -7.91 -4.21
C GLN A 128 -1.57 -8.10 -5.70
N LYS A 129 -2.01 -7.04 -6.41
CA LYS A 129 -2.09 -7.04 -7.88
C LYS A 129 -0.69 -7.14 -8.49
N VAL A 130 0.22 -6.27 -8.07
CA VAL A 130 1.63 -6.23 -8.54
C VAL A 130 2.36 -7.55 -8.25
N HIS A 131 1.97 -8.28 -7.20
CA HIS A 131 2.60 -9.52 -6.77
C HIS A 131 1.66 -10.74 -6.85
N ASP A 132 0.75 -10.79 -7.83
CA ASP A 132 -0.05 -11.99 -8.07
C ASP A 132 0.89 -13.15 -8.48
N PRO A 133 1.01 -14.23 -7.68
CA PRO A 133 1.92 -15.33 -7.96
C PRO A 133 1.65 -15.99 -9.32
N PHE A 134 0.41 -15.91 -9.81
CA PHE A 134 0.02 -16.42 -11.13
C PHE A 134 0.73 -15.66 -12.24
N PHE A 135 0.66 -14.32 -12.26
CA PHE A 135 1.28 -13.50 -13.30
C PHE A 135 2.81 -13.49 -13.19
N SER A 136 3.36 -13.51 -11.97
CA SER A 136 4.81 -13.64 -11.80
C SER A 136 5.35 -14.96 -12.31
N THR A 137 4.62 -16.06 -12.10
CA THR A 137 5.00 -17.38 -12.65
C THR A 137 4.94 -17.36 -14.17
N LEU A 138 3.87 -16.79 -14.73
CA LEU A 138 3.71 -16.68 -16.18
C LEU A 138 4.81 -15.83 -16.83
N LEU A 139 5.23 -14.73 -16.21
CA LEU A 139 6.38 -13.92 -16.67
C LEU A 139 7.69 -14.71 -16.64
N ASN A 140 7.88 -15.62 -15.69
CA ASN A 140 9.09 -16.43 -15.61
C ASN A 140 9.11 -17.58 -16.64
N GLU A 141 7.96 -18.16 -16.93
CA GLU A 141 7.86 -19.35 -17.79
C GLU A 141 7.68 -19.01 -19.28
N LEU A 142 7.03 -17.89 -19.60
CA LEU A 142 6.88 -17.46 -20.98
C LEU A 142 8.23 -17.04 -21.57
N PRO A 143 8.52 -17.40 -22.84
CA PRO A 143 9.66 -16.84 -23.55
C PRO A 143 9.45 -15.33 -23.73
N PRO A 144 10.53 -14.53 -23.85
CA PRO A 144 10.42 -13.06 -23.97
C PRO A 144 9.59 -12.63 -25.18
N VAL A 145 9.58 -13.47 -26.23
CA VAL A 145 8.80 -13.27 -27.44
C VAL A 145 8.27 -14.63 -27.91
N PHE A 146 6.98 -14.71 -28.25
CA PHE A 146 6.37 -15.93 -28.80
C PHE A 146 5.29 -15.61 -29.82
N SER A 147 5.03 -16.55 -30.72
CA SER A 147 4.01 -16.38 -31.73
C SER A 147 2.64 -16.86 -31.25
N ARG A 148 1.57 -16.27 -31.80
CA ARG A 148 0.19 -16.66 -31.47
C ARG A 148 -0.12 -18.13 -31.71
N ILE A 149 0.51 -18.73 -32.73
CA ILE A 149 0.31 -20.15 -33.04
C ILE A 149 0.96 -21.07 -32.00
N ASP A 150 1.97 -20.58 -31.27
CA ASP A 150 2.68 -21.34 -30.25
C ASP A 150 2.05 -21.18 -28.85
N LEU A 151 1.02 -20.33 -28.71
CA LEU A 151 0.29 -20.15 -27.44
C LEU A 151 -0.06 -21.46 -26.72
N PRO A 152 -0.61 -22.50 -27.40
CA PRO A 152 -0.97 -23.74 -26.73
C PRO A 152 0.21 -24.48 -26.10
N GLN A 153 1.43 -24.25 -26.58
CA GLN A 153 2.64 -24.83 -26.02
C GLN A 153 2.97 -24.23 -24.64
N PHE A 154 2.69 -22.94 -24.43
CA PHE A 154 3.09 -22.22 -23.23
C PHE A 154 1.98 -22.09 -22.19
N ILE A 155 0.74 -21.88 -22.63
CA ILE A 155 -0.39 -21.61 -21.72
C ILE A 155 -1.52 -22.66 -21.86
N GLY A 156 -1.25 -23.77 -22.54
CA GLY A 156 -2.18 -24.88 -22.71
C GLY A 156 -3.50 -24.47 -23.36
N THR A 157 -4.61 -24.89 -22.75
CA THR A 157 -5.97 -24.63 -23.27
C THR A 157 -6.58 -23.32 -22.79
N LEU A 158 -5.79 -22.46 -22.11
CA LEU A 158 -6.28 -21.19 -21.56
C LEU A 158 -6.91 -20.30 -22.62
N PHE A 159 -6.32 -20.26 -23.82
CA PHE A 159 -6.91 -19.62 -25.01
C PHE A 159 -6.69 -20.47 -26.25
N SER A 160 -7.71 -20.57 -27.10
CA SER A 160 -7.53 -21.13 -28.44
C SER A 160 -6.89 -20.11 -29.37
N VAL A 161 -6.07 -20.58 -30.33
CA VAL A 161 -5.44 -19.73 -31.35
C VAL A 161 -6.49 -18.95 -32.15
N GLY A 162 -7.63 -19.58 -32.46
CA GLY A 162 -8.75 -18.94 -33.16
C GLY A 162 -9.40 -17.83 -32.34
N TYR A 163 -9.60 -18.05 -31.04
CA TYR A 163 -10.14 -17.02 -30.14
C TYR A 163 -9.22 -15.79 -30.08
N MET A 164 -7.92 -16.02 -29.93
CA MET A 164 -6.93 -14.93 -29.94
C MET A 164 -6.91 -14.20 -31.28
N SER A 165 -7.03 -14.92 -32.40
CA SER A 165 -7.12 -14.28 -33.71
C SER A 165 -8.30 -13.35 -33.86
N ASN A 166 -9.44 -13.68 -33.24
CA ASN A 166 -10.60 -12.80 -33.25
C ASN A 166 -10.37 -11.56 -32.37
N LEU A 167 -9.75 -11.73 -31.19
CA LEU A 167 -9.41 -10.61 -30.31
C LEU A 167 -8.43 -9.63 -30.96
N ASP A 168 -7.37 -10.15 -31.59
CA ASP A 168 -6.38 -9.32 -32.30
C ASP A 168 -7.01 -8.54 -33.46
N SER A 169 -7.97 -9.17 -34.15
CA SER A 169 -8.69 -8.54 -35.26
C SER A 169 -9.68 -7.48 -34.77
N ALA A 170 -10.25 -7.66 -33.58
CA ALA A 170 -11.17 -6.71 -32.95
C ALA A 170 -10.44 -5.55 -32.24
N GLY A 171 -9.13 -5.67 -32.01
CA GLY A 171 -8.36 -4.70 -31.21
C GLY A 171 -8.48 -4.91 -29.69
N ASP A 172 -9.15 -5.98 -29.26
CA ASP A 172 -9.34 -6.36 -27.84
C ASP A 172 -8.28 -7.35 -27.35
N GLY A 173 -7.35 -7.73 -28.22
CA GLY A 173 -6.23 -8.63 -27.94
C GLY A 173 -5.03 -7.92 -27.29
N PRO A 174 -4.01 -8.69 -26.87
CA PRO A 174 -2.76 -8.12 -26.40
C PRO A 174 -2.06 -7.34 -27.52
N GLU A 175 -1.23 -6.37 -27.15
CA GLU A 175 -0.39 -5.67 -28.12
C GLU A 175 0.52 -6.68 -28.84
N TYR A 176 0.60 -6.55 -30.18
CA TYR A 176 1.30 -7.51 -31.01
C TYR A 176 2.11 -6.85 -32.12
N ARG A 177 3.12 -7.56 -32.59
CA ARG A 177 3.86 -7.24 -33.82
C ARG A 177 3.60 -8.29 -34.88
N ARG A 178 3.62 -7.88 -36.14
CA ARG A 178 3.63 -8.80 -37.28
C ARG A 178 5.07 -9.01 -37.74
N VAL A 179 5.55 -10.25 -37.67
CA VAL A 179 6.88 -10.66 -38.14
C VAL A 179 6.68 -11.66 -39.27
N GLY A 180 6.85 -11.19 -40.50
CA GLY A 180 6.44 -11.93 -41.70
C GLY A 180 4.95 -12.26 -41.67
N GLY A 181 4.59 -13.52 -41.91
CA GLY A 181 3.19 -13.99 -41.85
C GLY A 181 2.66 -14.31 -40.45
N LYS A 182 3.44 -14.07 -39.39
CA LYS A 182 3.09 -14.46 -38.01
C LYS A 182 2.76 -13.25 -37.14
N ILE A 183 1.78 -13.44 -36.25
CA ILE A 183 1.50 -12.53 -35.13
C ILE A 183 2.33 -12.96 -33.93
N VAL A 184 3.01 -12.00 -33.31
CA VAL A 184 4.00 -12.21 -32.27
C VAL A 184 3.69 -11.29 -31.10
N TYR A 185 3.76 -11.84 -29.88
CA TYR A 185 3.56 -11.11 -28.64
C TYR A 185 4.88 -10.94 -27.90
N GLU A 186 5.03 -9.78 -27.26
CA GLU A 186 6.02 -9.58 -26.21
C GLU A 186 5.41 -10.04 -24.90
N ARG A 187 6.20 -10.77 -24.12
CA ARG A 187 5.75 -11.41 -22.89
C ARG A 187 5.14 -10.43 -21.90
N GLU A 188 5.83 -9.32 -21.66
CA GLU A 188 5.41 -8.32 -20.67
C GLU A 188 4.06 -7.72 -21.06
N LEU A 189 3.89 -7.35 -22.34
CA LEU A 189 2.65 -6.78 -22.86
C LEU A 189 1.49 -7.79 -22.87
N PHE A 190 1.78 -9.05 -23.19
CA PHE A 190 0.81 -10.13 -23.14
C PHE A 190 0.28 -10.37 -21.72
N VAL A 191 1.20 -10.43 -20.74
CA VAL A 191 0.81 -10.63 -19.33
C VAL A 191 0.05 -9.42 -18.80
N THR A 192 0.48 -8.19 -19.11
CA THR A 192 -0.25 -6.97 -18.74
C THR A 192 -1.68 -6.97 -19.31
N TRP A 193 -1.84 -7.35 -20.58
CA TRP A 193 -3.17 -7.48 -21.18
C TRP A 193 -4.03 -8.53 -20.46
N LEU A 194 -3.46 -9.69 -20.15
CA LEU A 194 -4.16 -10.76 -19.46
C LEU A 194 -4.60 -10.35 -18.04
N GLU A 195 -3.71 -9.68 -17.30
CA GLU A 195 -3.98 -9.15 -15.96
C GLU A 195 -5.15 -8.16 -15.97
N ASN A 196 -5.13 -7.18 -16.88
CA ASN A 196 -6.19 -6.20 -17.05
C ASN A 196 -7.53 -6.88 -17.36
N ARG A 197 -7.52 -7.89 -18.24
CA ARG A 197 -8.72 -8.64 -18.62
C ARG A 197 -9.33 -9.44 -17.44
N CYS A 198 -8.50 -9.95 -16.54
CA CYS A 198 -8.95 -10.58 -15.29
C CYS A 198 -9.56 -9.55 -14.32
N GLN A 199 -9.03 -8.33 -14.29
CA GLN A 199 -9.52 -7.26 -13.43
C GLN A 199 -10.89 -6.73 -13.88
N GLU A 200 -11.08 -6.48 -15.17
CA GLU A 200 -12.36 -6.02 -15.72
C GLU A 200 -13.53 -6.98 -15.45
N LYS A 201 -13.25 -8.28 -15.31
CA LYS A 201 -14.26 -9.28 -14.94
C LYS A 201 -14.56 -9.26 -13.44
N ARG A 202 -13.56 -9.03 -12.59
CA ARG A 202 -13.73 -8.88 -11.13
C ARG A 202 -14.54 -7.62 -10.81
N ASP A 203 -14.24 -6.50 -11.45
CA ASP A 203 -14.93 -5.23 -11.20
C ASP A 203 -16.40 -5.31 -11.67
N ARG A 204 -16.68 -5.92 -12.83
CA ARG A 204 -18.06 -6.21 -13.26
C ARG A 204 -18.82 -7.15 -12.34
N SER A 205 -18.15 -8.15 -11.75
CA SER A 205 -18.77 -9.06 -10.78
C SER A 205 -19.08 -8.35 -9.45
N PHE A 206 -18.23 -7.42 -9.03
CA PHE A 206 -18.41 -6.62 -7.83
C PHE A 206 -19.57 -5.61 -8.00
N ASP A 207 -19.61 -4.90 -9.13
CA ASP A 207 -20.69 -3.97 -9.47
C ASP A 207 -22.05 -4.67 -9.60
N PHE A 208 -22.07 -5.93 -10.08
CA PHE A 208 -23.27 -6.75 -10.16
C PHE A 208 -23.79 -7.17 -8.77
N CYS A 209 -22.90 -7.53 -7.84
CA CYS A 209 -23.28 -7.81 -6.44
C CYS A 209 -23.85 -6.58 -5.74
N LYS A 210 -23.22 -5.41 -5.92
CA LYS A 210 -23.64 -4.16 -5.28
C LYS A 210 -25.03 -3.69 -5.75
N LYS A 211 -25.33 -3.83 -7.04
CA LYS A 211 -26.67 -3.57 -7.59
C LYS A 211 -27.74 -4.54 -7.08
N LYS A 212 -27.37 -5.72 -6.59
CA LYS A 212 -28.32 -6.69 -6.05
C LYS A 212 -28.69 -6.41 -4.60
N GLU A 213 -27.79 -5.76 -3.86
CA GLU A 213 -28.05 -5.27 -2.49
C GLU A 213 -28.90 -3.99 -2.50
N GLU A 214 -28.64 -3.05 -3.42
CA GLU A 214 -29.43 -1.80 -3.55
C GLU A 214 -30.86 -2.00 -4.08
N ASN A 215 -31.19 -3.15 -4.65
CA ASN A 215 -32.54 -3.48 -5.15
C ASN A 215 -33.32 -4.43 -4.22
N ASN A 216 -32.78 -4.72 -3.03
CA ASN A 216 -33.41 -5.57 -2.01
C ASN A 216 -33.82 -4.79 -0.73
N ASP A 217 -33.76 -3.45 -0.77
CA ASP A 217 -34.38 -2.54 0.21
C ASP A 217 -35.59 -1.83 -0.39
#